data_AF-A0A3M1G4J9-F1
#
_entry.id   AF-A0A3M1G4J9-F1
#
_cell.length_a   1.000
_cell.length_b   1.000
_cell.length_c   1.000
_cell.angle_alpha   90.00
_cell.angle_beta   90.00
_cell.angle_gamma   90.00
#
_symmetry.space_group_name_H-M   'P 1'
#
loop_
_entity.id
_entity.type
_entity.pdbx_description
1 polymer ?
#
loop_
_entity_poly.entity_id
_entity_poly.type
_entity_poly.pdbx_seq_one_letter_code
_entity_poly.pdbx_strand_id
1 'polypeptide(L)'
;LWAGIGDTIRVSLSADPVEEVKVGFEILKSLGIRHRGVRIVSCPSCARQAFPVIKTVEVLERRLAHISTPLSLSIIGCVVNGPGEARETDVGLTGGGHGNHMVYLSGVADHKIDDGRLVDHIVALVEEKAAEIEAAGDALKQAS
;
A
#
# COMPACT_ATOMS: atom_id res chain seq x y z
N LEU A 1 19.99 -1.01 -12.63
CA LEU A 1 19.30 -0.71 -11.35
C LEU A 1 19.59 -1.75 -10.26
N TRP A 2 19.19 -3.03 -10.39
CA TRP A 2 19.46 -4.06 -9.36
C TRP A 2 20.95 -4.27 -9.01
N ALA A 3 21.84 -4.10 -10.00
CA ALA A 3 23.30 -4.11 -9.77
C ALA A 3 23.86 -2.80 -9.19
N GLY A 4 23.01 -1.87 -8.73
CA GLY A 4 23.41 -0.55 -8.25
C GLY A 4 23.79 0.46 -9.34
N ILE A 5 23.55 0.15 -10.62
CA ILE A 5 23.91 1.02 -11.76
C ILE A 5 22.69 1.81 -12.26
N GLY A 6 22.82 3.14 -12.32
CA GLY A 6 21.88 4.08 -12.93
C GLY A 6 21.41 5.18 -11.97
N ASP A 7 21.85 6.41 -12.20
CA ASP A 7 21.50 7.59 -11.37
C ASP A 7 20.21 8.29 -11.82
N THR A 8 19.82 8.10 -13.08
CA THR A 8 18.57 8.63 -13.65
C THR A 8 18.01 7.65 -14.67
N ILE A 9 16.68 7.60 -14.80
CA ILE A 9 15.99 6.78 -15.79
C ILE A 9 15.00 7.61 -16.60
N ARG A 10 14.85 7.25 -17.87
CA ARG A 10 13.78 7.70 -18.74
C ARG A 10 13.17 6.47 -19.41
N VAL A 11 11.86 6.34 -19.33
CA VAL A 11 11.11 5.31 -20.08
C VAL A 11 10.72 5.92 -21.41
N SER A 12 10.91 5.22 -22.52
CA SER A 12 10.50 5.70 -23.85
C SER A 12 9.28 4.91 -24.31
N LEU A 13 8.12 5.55 -24.34
CA LEU A 13 6.86 4.94 -24.76
C LEU A 13 6.32 5.67 -26.00
N SER A 14 5.67 4.95 -26.90
CA SER A 14 4.86 5.56 -27.97
C SER A 14 3.49 5.98 -27.43
N ALA A 15 3.48 6.77 -26.36
CA ALA A 15 2.31 7.24 -25.63
C ALA A 15 2.54 8.67 -25.12
N ASP A 16 1.59 9.22 -24.37
CA ASP A 16 1.74 10.54 -23.75
C ASP A 16 2.96 10.56 -22.80
N PRO A 17 3.80 11.62 -22.81
CA PRO A 17 4.97 11.73 -21.93
C PRO A 17 4.66 11.59 -20.43
N VAL A 18 3.43 11.90 -19.99
CA VAL A 18 3.00 11.70 -18.61
C VAL A 18 3.01 10.21 -18.23
N GLU A 19 2.71 9.31 -19.17
CA GLU A 19 2.77 7.87 -18.96
C GLU A 19 4.22 7.37 -18.81
N GLU A 20 5.19 7.99 -19.49
CA GLU A 20 6.62 7.68 -19.30
C GLU A 20 7.05 7.91 -17.85
N VAL A 21 6.59 9.01 -17.24
CA VAL A 21 6.88 9.35 -15.84
C VAL A 21 6.25 8.33 -14.90
N LYS A 22 4.97 7.96 -15.11
CA LYS A 22 4.28 6.97 -14.29
C LYS A 22 4.99 5.62 -14.32
N VAL A 23 5.33 5.11 -15.51
CA VAL A 23 6.02 3.83 -15.65
C VAL A 23 7.42 3.88 -15.05
N GLY A 24 8.13 5.00 -15.17
CA GLY A 24 9.43 5.19 -14.52
C GLY A 24 9.35 5.00 -12.99
N PHE A 25 8.35 5.60 -12.35
CA PHE A 25 8.12 5.41 -10.91
C PHE A 25 7.70 3.98 -10.56
N GLU A 26 6.88 3.32 -11.37
CA GLU A 26 6.49 1.91 -11.12
C GLU A 26 7.68 0.95 -11.22
N ILE A 27 8.62 1.18 -12.16
CA ILE A 27 9.88 0.42 -12.22
C ILE A 27 10.69 0.60 -10.92
N LEU A 28 10.90 1.85 -10.48
CA LEU A 28 11.66 2.13 -9.25
C LEU A 28 10.97 1.58 -8.00
N LYS A 29 9.63 1.61 -7.97
CA LYS A 29 8.79 1.05 -6.89
C LYS A 29 8.92 -0.46 -6.82
N SER A 30 8.90 -1.17 -7.95
CA SER A 30 9.05 -2.63 -8.00
C SER A 30 10.42 -3.11 -7.48
N LEU A 31 11.45 -2.28 -7.60
CA LEU A 31 12.81 -2.56 -7.11
C LEU A 31 13.05 -2.03 -5.69
N GLY A 32 12.08 -1.38 -5.06
CA GLY A 32 12.22 -0.77 -3.74
C GLY A 32 13.17 0.44 -3.70
N ILE A 33 13.53 1.02 -4.85
CA ILE A 33 14.52 2.11 -4.95
C ILE A 33 13.87 3.46 -4.64
N ARG A 34 12.70 3.73 -5.23
CA ARG A 34 11.95 4.96 -5.00
C ARG A 34 10.48 4.73 -5.29
N HIS A 35 9.61 5.21 -4.41
CA HIS A 35 8.16 5.14 -4.61
C HIS A 35 7.52 6.47 -4.25
N ARG A 36 6.37 6.74 -4.86
CA ARG A 36 5.52 7.89 -4.58
C ARG A 36 4.12 7.35 -4.29
N GLY A 37 3.50 7.86 -3.23
CA GLY A 37 2.19 7.41 -2.77
C GLY A 37 2.20 6.00 -2.17
N VAL A 38 1.00 5.43 -2.09
CA VAL A 38 0.77 4.16 -1.39
C VAL A 38 1.25 2.97 -2.22
N ARG A 39 2.13 2.16 -1.65
CA ARG A 39 2.53 0.85 -2.19
C ARG A 39 1.61 -0.23 -1.63
N ILE A 40 0.66 -0.69 -2.45
CA ILE A 40 -0.25 -1.77 -2.09
C ILE A 40 0.38 -3.12 -2.43
N VAL A 41 0.48 -4.01 -1.45
CA VAL A 41 0.88 -5.41 -1.59
C VAL A 41 -0.35 -6.28 -1.34
N SER A 42 -0.74 -7.10 -2.32
CA SER A 42 -1.94 -7.93 -2.19
C SER A 42 -1.67 -9.38 -2.59
N CYS A 43 -2.35 -10.31 -1.92
CA CYS A 43 -2.30 -11.71 -2.35
C CYS A 43 -3.11 -11.91 -3.65
N PRO A 44 -2.74 -12.88 -4.49
CA PRO A 44 -3.58 -13.27 -5.62
C PRO A 44 -4.92 -13.83 -5.12
N SER A 45 -5.95 -13.82 -5.99
CA SER A 45 -7.22 -14.45 -5.66
C SER A 45 -7.03 -15.97 -5.49
N CYS A 46 -7.54 -16.52 -4.38
CA CYS A 46 -7.55 -17.96 -4.12
C CYS A 46 -8.85 -18.38 -3.42
N ALA A 47 -9.11 -19.69 -3.31
CA ALA A 47 -10.31 -20.21 -2.64
C ALA A 47 -10.37 -19.93 -1.13
N ARG A 48 -9.26 -19.49 -0.52
CA ARG A 48 -9.17 -19.19 0.92
C ARG A 48 -9.51 -17.73 1.24
N GLN A 49 -9.80 -16.91 0.24
CA GLN A 49 -10.09 -15.50 0.47
C GLN A 49 -11.41 -15.34 1.24
N ALA A 50 -11.37 -14.58 2.33
CA ALA A 50 -12.55 -14.26 3.15
C ALA A 50 -13.39 -13.12 2.54
N PHE A 51 -12.79 -12.32 1.65
CA PHE A 51 -13.40 -11.19 0.96
C PHE A 51 -12.84 -11.08 -0.47
N PRO A 52 -13.50 -10.37 -1.41
CA PRO A 52 -13.06 -10.28 -2.80
C PRO A 52 -11.83 -9.35 -2.96
N VAL A 53 -10.63 -9.89 -2.74
CA VAL A 53 -9.37 -9.12 -2.67
C VAL A 53 -9.14 -8.22 -3.88
N ILE A 54 -9.31 -8.73 -5.10
CA ILE A 54 -9.06 -7.98 -6.35
C ILE A 54 -9.93 -6.73 -6.41
N LYS A 55 -11.24 -6.87 -6.18
CA LYS A 55 -12.18 -5.74 -6.22
C LYS A 55 -11.88 -4.73 -5.11
N THR A 56 -11.50 -5.21 -3.92
CA THR A 56 -11.12 -4.34 -2.81
C THR A 56 -9.89 -3.51 -3.15
N VAL A 57 -8.85 -4.14 -3.72
CA VAL A 57 -7.63 -3.44 -4.14
C VAL A 57 -7.91 -2.41 -5.23
N GLU A 58 -8.69 -2.74 -6.26
CA GLU A 58 -9.07 -1.79 -7.32
C GLU A 58 -9.79 -0.53 -6.79
N VAL A 59 -10.58 -0.69 -5.73
CA VAL A 59 -11.26 0.44 -5.07
C VAL A 59 -10.26 1.23 -4.23
N LEU A 60 -9.38 0.57 -3.48
CA LEU A 60 -8.35 1.20 -2.67
C LEU A 60 -7.36 1.99 -3.52
N GLU A 61 -6.87 1.43 -4.63
CA GLU A 61 -5.96 2.12 -5.56
C GLU A 61 -6.57 3.43 -6.06
N ARG A 62 -7.85 3.42 -6.46
CA ARG A 62 -8.55 4.62 -6.90
C ARG A 62 -8.74 5.64 -5.78
N ARG A 63 -9.09 5.18 -4.58
CA ARG A 63 -9.37 6.06 -3.44
C ARG A 63 -8.13 6.60 -2.77
N LEU A 64 -6.98 5.97 -2.91
CA LEU A 64 -5.70 6.38 -2.30
C LEU A 64 -4.77 7.09 -3.29
N ALA A 65 -5.20 7.28 -4.55
CA ALA A 65 -4.41 7.89 -5.61
C ALA A 65 -4.00 9.36 -5.32
N HIS A 66 -4.71 10.07 -4.43
CA HIS A 66 -4.38 11.43 -4.02
C HIS A 66 -3.21 11.51 -3.05
N ILE A 67 -2.87 10.41 -2.38
CA ILE A 67 -1.80 10.38 -1.39
C ILE A 67 -0.46 10.30 -2.11
N SER A 68 0.37 11.32 -1.94
CA SER A 68 1.74 11.33 -2.47
C SER A 68 2.78 10.77 -1.50
N THR A 69 2.41 10.64 -0.24
CA THR A 69 3.31 10.24 0.84
C THR A 69 3.68 8.76 0.73
N PRO A 70 4.99 8.43 0.79
CA PRO A 70 5.46 7.06 0.67
C PRO A 70 5.04 6.25 1.90
N LEU A 71 4.12 5.30 1.71
CA LEU A 71 3.67 4.37 2.74
C LEU A 71 3.28 3.02 2.13
N SER A 72 3.27 1.97 2.94
CA SER A 72 2.99 0.60 2.51
C SER A 72 1.69 0.06 3.10
N LEU A 73 0.88 -0.58 2.25
CA LEU A 73 -0.41 -1.17 2.61
C LEU A 73 -0.46 -2.63 2.18
N SER A 74 -0.75 -3.57 3.09
CA SER A 74 -0.99 -4.99 2.74
C SER A 74 -2.47 -5.35 2.76
N ILE A 75 -2.96 -6.02 1.71
CA ILE A 75 -4.35 -6.52 1.60
C ILE A 75 -4.33 -8.01 1.31
N ILE A 76 -4.45 -8.83 2.36
CA ILE A 76 -4.33 -10.28 2.26
C ILE A 76 -5.67 -10.93 2.61
N GLY A 77 -6.20 -11.72 1.69
CA GLY A 77 -7.53 -12.31 1.82
C GLY A 77 -7.67 -13.43 2.86
N CYS A 78 -6.58 -13.94 3.45
CA CYS A 78 -6.63 -15.07 4.37
C CYS A 78 -5.61 -14.97 5.51
N VAL A 79 -5.88 -15.70 6.60
CA VAL A 79 -5.01 -15.74 7.79
C VAL A 79 -3.68 -16.48 7.60
N VAL A 80 -3.49 -17.21 6.49
CA VAL A 80 -2.31 -18.05 6.29
C VAL A 80 -1.06 -17.19 6.06
N ASN A 81 -1.14 -16.27 5.09
CA ASN A 81 -0.04 -15.36 4.77
C ASN A 81 -0.27 -13.96 5.38
N GLY A 82 -1.51 -13.64 5.76
CA GLY A 82 -1.89 -12.30 6.20
C GLY A 82 -1.06 -11.73 7.35
N PRO A 83 -0.90 -12.45 8.48
CA PRO A 83 -0.16 -11.92 9.63
C PRO A 83 1.33 -11.69 9.35
N GLY A 84 1.93 -12.46 8.44
CA GLY A 84 3.33 -12.29 8.05
C GLY A 84 3.52 -11.05 7.20
N GLU A 85 2.73 -10.92 6.14
CA GLU A 85 2.78 -9.77 5.22
C GLU A 85 2.40 -8.46 5.92
N ALA A 86 1.42 -8.50 6.85
CA ALA A 86 0.96 -7.32 7.57
C ALA A 86 2.00 -6.75 8.54
N ARG A 87 2.98 -7.56 8.99
CA ARG A 87 4.10 -7.11 9.83
C ARG A 87 5.11 -6.26 9.08
N GLU A 88 5.20 -6.43 7.77
CA GLU A 88 6.15 -5.75 6.90
C GLU A 88 5.56 -4.47 6.26
N THR A 89 4.37 -4.05 6.72
CA THR A 89 3.65 -2.88 6.17
C THR A 89 3.19 -1.91 7.25
N ASP A 90 3.04 -0.64 6.87
CA ASP A 90 2.57 0.43 7.76
C ASP A 90 1.11 0.23 8.15
N VAL A 91 0.28 -0.20 7.19
CA VAL A 91 -1.12 -0.59 7.41
C VAL A 91 -1.34 -1.95 6.76
N GLY A 92 -2.04 -2.85 7.45
CA GLY A 92 -2.31 -4.18 6.92
C GLY A 92 -3.71 -4.67 7.22
N LEU A 93 -4.27 -5.43 6.28
CA LEU A 93 -5.54 -6.11 6.41
C LEU A 93 -5.38 -7.60 6.13
N THR A 94 -5.80 -8.42 7.09
CA THR A 94 -5.86 -9.87 6.95
C THR A 94 -7.31 -10.35 7.02
N GLY A 95 -7.73 -11.07 5.98
CA GLY A 95 -9.03 -11.69 5.91
C GLY A 95 -9.16 -12.84 6.91
N GLY A 96 -9.95 -12.63 7.96
CA GLY A 96 -10.50 -13.71 8.77
C GLY A 96 -11.89 -14.09 8.28
N GLY A 97 -12.24 -15.37 8.42
CA GLY A 97 -13.53 -15.89 7.95
C GLY A 97 -14.73 -15.31 8.72
N HIS A 98 -15.91 -15.35 8.09
CA HIS A 98 -17.17 -14.89 8.68
C HIS A 98 -17.13 -13.40 9.07
N GLY A 99 -16.63 -12.52 8.20
CA GLY A 99 -16.61 -11.07 8.42
C GLY A 99 -15.77 -10.62 9.61
N ASN A 100 -14.72 -11.37 9.97
CA ASN A 100 -13.83 -11.06 11.09
C ASN A 100 -12.41 -10.80 10.61
N HIS A 101 -12.19 -9.68 9.93
CA HIS A 101 -10.87 -9.34 9.41
C HIS A 101 -10.03 -8.65 10.47
N MET A 102 -8.72 -8.89 10.46
CA MET A 102 -7.78 -8.26 11.39
C MET A 102 -7.05 -7.12 10.71
N VAL A 103 -7.05 -5.97 11.35
CA VAL A 103 -6.27 -4.79 10.96
C VAL A 103 -4.96 -4.77 11.73
N TYR A 104 -3.90 -4.36 11.05
CA TYR A 104 -2.57 -4.19 11.59
C TYR A 104 -2.10 -2.75 11.36
N LEU A 105 -1.49 -2.16 12.38
CA LEU A 105 -0.87 -0.84 12.31
C LEU A 105 0.60 -0.97 12.71
N SER A 106 1.50 -0.51 11.83
CA SER A 106 2.96 -0.60 12.01
C SER A 106 3.41 -2.01 12.41
N GLY A 107 2.80 -3.02 11.76
CA GLY A 107 3.06 -4.44 11.98
C GLY A 107 2.47 -5.07 13.26
N VAL A 108 1.73 -4.31 14.08
CA VAL A 108 1.07 -4.82 15.29
C VAL A 108 -0.42 -5.03 15.02
N ALA A 109 -0.98 -6.14 15.50
CA ALA A 109 -2.41 -6.38 15.41
C ALA A 109 -3.16 -5.37 16.29
N ASP A 110 -4.11 -4.65 15.69
CA ASP A 110 -4.79 -3.54 16.36
C ASP A 110 -6.23 -3.93 16.74
N HIS A 111 -7.11 -4.11 15.74
CA HIS A 111 -8.50 -4.47 15.97
C HIS A 111 -9.10 -5.27 14.80
N LYS A 112 -10.32 -5.77 15.01
CA LYS A 112 -11.09 -6.49 13.99
C LYS A 112 -12.15 -5.61 13.34
N ILE A 113 -12.41 -5.84 12.06
CA ILE A 113 -13.45 -5.17 11.28
C ILE A 113 -14.28 -6.17 10.47
N ASP A 114 -15.50 -5.76 10.12
CA ASP A 114 -16.40 -6.48 9.23
C ASP A 114 -16.24 -6.07 7.75
N ASP A 115 -16.89 -6.82 6.86
CA ASP A 115 -16.88 -6.57 5.42
C ASP A 115 -17.47 -5.19 5.05
N GLY A 116 -18.47 -4.71 5.81
CA GLY A 116 -19.28 -3.56 5.46
C GLY A 116 -18.53 -2.23 5.57
N ARG A 117 -17.51 -2.17 6.42
CA ARG A 117 -16.69 -0.96 6.64
C ARG A 117 -15.26 -1.08 6.13
N LEU A 118 -14.90 -2.19 5.51
CA LEU A 118 -13.53 -2.55 5.17
C LEU A 118 -12.81 -1.44 4.37
N VAL A 119 -13.38 -1.00 3.25
CA VAL A 119 -12.71 -0.02 2.38
C VAL A 119 -12.63 1.35 3.04
N ASP A 120 -13.74 1.86 3.56
CA ASP A 120 -13.78 3.19 4.20
C ASP A 120 -12.81 3.28 5.37
N HIS A 121 -12.74 2.22 6.17
CA HIS A 121 -11.88 2.16 7.33
C HIS A 121 -10.39 2.12 6.97
N ILE A 122 -10.01 1.30 5.99
CA ILE A 122 -8.62 1.24 5.52
C ILE A 122 -8.20 2.57 4.90
N VAL A 123 -9.08 3.24 4.16
CA VAL A 123 -8.76 4.58 3.61
C VAL A 123 -8.48 5.57 4.73
N ALA A 124 -9.34 5.63 5.75
CA ALA A 124 -9.16 6.53 6.88
C ALA A 124 -7.83 6.29 7.62
N LEU A 125 -7.49 5.03 7.90
CA LEU A 125 -6.23 4.67 8.55
C LEU A 125 -5.01 5.05 7.72
N VAL A 126 -5.07 4.86 6.40
CA VAL A 126 -3.98 5.23 5.51
C VAL A 126 -3.82 6.75 5.42
N GLU A 127 -4.91 7.50 5.40
CA GLU A 127 -4.88 8.97 5.42
C GLU A 127 -4.31 9.52 6.73
N GLU A 128 -4.73 8.95 7.87
CA GLU A 128 -4.18 9.28 9.19
C GLU A 128 -2.68 8.99 9.21
N LYS A 129 -2.26 7.81 8.73
CA LYS A 129 -0.85 7.44 8.70
C LYS A 129 -0.02 8.32 7.77
N ALA A 130 -0.58 8.71 6.63
CA ALA A 130 0.08 9.64 5.71
C ALA A 130 0.30 11.01 6.37
N ALA A 131 -0.70 11.53 7.09
CA ALA A 131 -0.60 12.79 7.82
C ALA A 131 0.46 12.74 8.94
N GLU A 132 0.55 11.62 9.68
CA GLU A 132 1.61 11.41 10.68
C GLU A 132 3.01 11.47 10.06
N ILE A 133 3.21 10.81 8.91
CA ILE A 133 4.50 10.76 8.21
C ILE A 133 4.88 12.15 7.68
N GLU A 134 3.93 12.88 7.11
CA GLU A 134 4.14 14.25 6.63
C GLU A 134 4.54 15.18 7.78
N ALA A 135 3.81 15.14 8.90
CA ALA A 135 4.10 15.94 10.09
C ALA A 135 5.49 15.64 10.67
N ALA A 136 5.86 14.36 10.75
CA ALA A 136 7.20 13.96 11.20
C ALA A 136 8.30 14.46 10.24
N GLY A 137 8.07 14.36 8.93
CA GLY A 137 8.99 14.84 7.91
C GLY A 137 9.21 16.36 7.96
N ASP A 138 8.16 17.13 8.23
CA ASP A 138 8.28 18.58 8.35
C ASP A 138 8.95 19.02 9.64
N ALA A 139 8.73 18.32 10.75
CA ALA A 139 9.47 18.54 11.99
C ALA A 139 10.98 18.31 11.82
N LEU A 140 11.38 17.26 11.09
CA LEU A 140 12.79 16.97 10.77
C LEU A 140 13.44 18.06 9.91
N LYS A 141 12.71 18.60 8.92
CA LYS A 141 13.21 19.72 8.09
C LYS A 141 13.35 21.01 8.87
N GLN A 142 12.47 21.27 9.84
CA GLN A 142 12.54 22.47 10.69
C GLN A 142 13.66 22.37 11.74
N ALA A 143 14.12 21.17 12.06
CA ALA A 143 15.20 20.91 13.00
C ALA A 143 16.61 20.81 12.35
N SER A 144 16.69 20.85 11.01
CA SER A 144 17.92 20.79 10.22
C SER A 144 18.30 22.15 9.64
#